data_AF-A0A2D8KQC0-F1
#
_entry.id   AF-A0A2D8KQC0-F1
#
_cell.length_a   1.000
_cell.length_b   1.000
_cell.length_c   1.000
_cell.angle_alpha   90.00
_cell.angle_beta   90.00
_cell.angle_gamma   90.00
#
_symmetry.space_group_name_H-M   'P 1'
#
loop_
_entity.id
_entity.type
_entity.pdbx_description
1 polymer ?
#
loop_
_entity_poly.entity_id
_entity_poly.type
_entity_poly.pdbx_seq_one_letter_code
_entity_poly.pdbx_strand_id
1 'polypeptide(L)' 'MKRKSLLFLALAVITGLVGFTGLSFSGIEVIRVMFLIFADLLIVSLFAKLFFPEKPKVAYQPVERD' A
#
# COMPACT_ATOMS: atom_id res chain seq x y z
N MET A 1 8.91 11.75 4.02
CA MET A 1 8.39 10.54 3.33
C MET A 1 7.03 10.76 2.67
N LYS A 2 6.01 11.30 3.37
CA LYS A 2 4.61 11.38 2.91
C LYS A 2 4.38 12.02 1.52
N ARG A 3 5.16 13.05 1.15
CA ARG A 3 5.04 13.75 -0.14
C ARG A 3 5.38 12.85 -1.34
N LYS A 4 6.34 11.93 -1.19
CA LYS A 4 6.72 10.96 -2.23
C LYS A 4 5.68 9.82 -2.30
N SER A 5 5.19 9.37 -1.14
CA SER A 5 4.15 8.34 -1.06
C SER A 5 2.86 8.71 -1.79
N LEU A 6 2.44 9.99 -1.73
CA LEU A 6 1.30 10.49 -2.50
C LEU A 6 1.52 10.43 -4.02
N LEU A 7 2.73 10.76 -4.48
CA LEU A 7 3.08 10.67 -5.91
C LEU A 7 3.06 9.21 -6.38
N PHE A 8 3.62 8.28 -5.60
CA PHE A 8 3.57 6.85 -5.92
C PHE A 8 2.14 6.31 -5.95
N LEU A 9 1.28 6.75 -5.02
CA LEU A 9 -0.13 6.37 -5.01
C LEU A 9 -0.86 6.89 -6.26
N ALA A 10 -0.66 8.16 -6.63
CA ALA A 10 -1.26 8.73 -7.83
C ALA A 10 -0.77 8.00 -9.10
N LEU A 11 0.54 7.71 -9.19
CA LEU A 11 1.12 6.97 -10.31
C LEU A 11 0.52 5.56 -10.43
N ALA A 12 0.36 4.87 -9.30
CA ALA A 12 -0.25 3.54 -9.25
C ALA A 12 -1.70 3.54 -9.74
N VAL A 13 -2.50 4.53 -9.33
CA VAL A 13 -3.90 4.68 -9.79
C VAL A 13 -3.95 4.94 -11.30
N ILE A 14 -3.12 5.85 -11.82
CA ILE A 14 -3.06 6.15 -13.26
C ILE A 14 -2.63 4.90 -14.05
N THR A 15 -1.61 4.20 -13.57
CA THR A 15 -1.10 2.99 -14.23
C THR A 15 -2.13 1.87 -14.23
N GLY A 16 -2.88 1.70 -13.13
CA GLY A 16 -4.00 0.77 -13.03
C GLY A 16 -5.11 1.10 -14.01
N LEU A 17 -5.53 2.37 -14.08
CA LEU A 17 -6.53 2.85 -15.04
C LEU A 17 -6.11 2.56 -16.48
N VAL A 18 -4.89 2.95 -16.87
CA VAL A 18 -4.35 2.71 -18.22
C VAL A 18 -4.20 1.22 -18.52
N GLY A 19 -3.81 0.42 -17.53
CA GLY A 19 -3.76 -1.03 -17.65
C GLY A 19 -5.14 -1.64 -17.92
N PHE A 20 -6.19 -1.10 -17.30
CA PHE A 20 -7.57 -1.59 -17.40
C PHE A 20 -8.39 -1.02 -18.57
N THR A 21 -7.99 0.11 -19.18
CA THR A 21 -8.73 0.77 -20.30
C THR A 21 -8.71 0.02 -21.64
N GLY A 22 -8.48 -1.30 -21.63
CA GLY A 22 -8.80 -2.14 -22.78
C GLY A 22 -7.72 -2.28 -23.84
N LEU A 23 -6.48 -1.86 -23.58
CA LEU A 23 -5.34 -2.25 -24.42
C LEU A 23 -5.16 -3.76 -24.35
N SER A 24 -5.61 -4.50 -25.37
CA SER A 24 -5.52 -5.95 -25.47
C SER A 24 -4.17 -6.35 -26.08
N PHE A 25 -3.13 -6.34 -25.26
CA PHE A 25 -1.82 -6.88 -25.60
C PHE A 25 -1.61 -8.21 -24.87
N SER A 26 -0.96 -9.19 -25.52
CA SER A 26 -0.76 -10.54 -24.93
C SER A 26 -0.05 -10.54 -23.56
N GLY A 27 0.71 -9.50 -23.20
CA GLY A 27 1.38 -9.38 -21.91
C GLY A 27 0.62 -8.56 -20.85
N ILE A 28 -0.45 -7.85 -21.23
CA ILE A 28 -1.18 -6.94 -20.34
C ILE A 28 -1.98 -7.72 -19.28
N GLU A 29 -2.39 -8.95 -19.61
CA GLU A 29 -3.30 -9.75 -18.78
C GLU A 29 -2.64 -10.12 -17.45
N VAL A 30 -1.39 -10.58 -17.51
CA VAL A 30 -0.58 -10.87 -16.32
C VAL A 30 -0.40 -9.62 -15.46
N ILE A 31 -0.15 -8.47 -16.09
CA ILE A 31 0.02 -7.19 -15.39
C ILE A 31 -1.28 -6.78 -14.68
N ARG A 32 -2.45 -6.99 -15.31
CA ARG A 32 -3.77 -6.71 -14.70
C ARG A 32 -4.02 -7.59 -13.47
N VAL A 33 -3.77 -8.89 -13.58
CA VAL A 33 -3.94 -9.83 -12.45
C VAL A 33 -3.02 -9.44 -11.31
N MET A 34 -1.75 -9.15 -11.61
CA MET A 34 -0.78 -8.75 -10.59
C MET A 34 -1.15 -7.40 -9.95
N PHE A 35 -1.65 -6.44 -10.73
CA PHE A 35 -2.16 -5.17 -10.22
C PHE A 35 -3.34 -5.36 -9.27
N LEU A 36 -4.29 -6.24 -9.59
CA LEU A 36 -5.42 -6.54 -8.71
C LEU A 36 -4.97 -7.14 -7.37
N ILE A 37 -4.00 -8.05 -7.37
CA ILE A 37 -3.44 -8.61 -6.13
C ILE A 37 -2.80 -7.50 -5.28
N PHE A 38 -2.00 -6.62 -5.90
CA PHE A 38 -1.40 -5.50 -5.17
C PHE A 38 -2.44 -4.50 -4.68
N ALA A 39 -3.50 -4.24 -5.44
CA ALA A 39 -4.60 -3.37 -5.02
C ALA A 39 -5.31 -3.95 -3.78
N ASP A 40 -5.55 -5.26 -3.74
CA ASP A 40 -6.12 -5.94 -2.58
C ASP A 40 -5.21 -5.81 -1.35
N LEU A 41 -3.91 -6.10 -1.50
CA LEU A 41 -2.94 -5.93 -0.42
C LEU A 41 -2.85 -4.48 0.08
N LEU A 42 -2.97 -3.49 -0.82
CA LEU A 42 -3.00 -2.07 -0.46
C LEU A 42 -4.23 -1.78 0.42
N ILE A 43 -5.41 -2.28 0.02
CA ILE A 43 -6.65 -2.10 0.77
C ILE A 43 -6.53 -2.75 2.15
N VAL A 44 -6.06 -3.99 2.23
CA VAL A 44 -5.84 -4.70 3.52
C VAL A 44 -4.86 -3.93 4.40
N SER A 45 -3.78 -3.40 3.83
CA SER A 45 -2.78 -2.59 4.56
C SER A 45 -3.39 -1.27 5.10
N LEU A 46 -4.23 -0.60 4.32
CA LEU A 46 -4.95 0.60 4.77
C LEU A 46 -5.91 0.27 5.90
N PHE A 47 -6.67 -0.82 5.79
CA PHE A 47 -7.55 -1.28 6.86
C PHE A 47 -6.77 -1.66 8.12
N ALA A 48 -5.66 -2.39 8.00
CA ALA A 48 -4.81 -2.74 9.12
C ALA A 48 -4.32 -1.47 9.85
N LYS A 49 -3.91 -0.44 9.11
CA LYS A 49 -3.49 0.83 9.71
C LYS A 49 -4.64 1.60 10.37
N LEU A 50 -5.86 1.49 9.84
CA LEU A 50 -7.05 2.13 10.39
C LEU A 50 -7.50 1.44 11.69
N PHE A 51 -7.50 0.10 11.72
CA PHE A 51 -7.93 -0.68 12.89
C PHE A 51 -6.83 -0.84 13.95
N PHE A 52 -5.56 -0.82 13.56
CA PHE A 52 -4.41 -0.91 14.46
C PHE A 52 -3.53 0.35 14.35
N PRO A 53 -4.02 1.51 14.84
CA PRO A 53 -3.20 2.71 14.89
C PRO A 53 -1.95 2.49 15.74
N GLU A 54 -0.83 3.11 15.33
CA GLU A 54 0.47 2.97 16.01
C GLU A 54 0.31 3.23 17.52
N LYS A 55 0.70 2.24 18.33
CA LYS A 55 0.75 2.39 19.78
C LYS A 55 1.76 3.50 20.11
N PRO A 56 1.45 4.41 21.05
CA PRO A 56 2.40 5.44 21.46
C PRO A 56 3.71 4.75 21.88
N LYS A 57 4.85 5.31 21.44
CA LYS A 57 6.17 4.80 21.80
C LYS A 57 6.23 4.64 23.32
N VAL A 58 6.24 3.40 23.78
CA VAL A 58 6.39 3.11 25.21
C VAL A 58 7.73 3.72 25.63
N ALA A 59 7.69 4.67 26.56
CA ALA A 59 8.90 5.23 27.12
C ALA A 59 9.66 4.08 27.77
N TYR A 60 10.93 3.91 27.39
CA TYR A 60 11.80 2.92 28.02
C TYR A 60 11.83 3.23 29.52
N GLN A 61 11.22 2.36 30.32
CA GLN A 61 11.29 2.44 31.77
C GLN A 61 12.52 1.62 32.21
N PRO A 62 13.61 2.27 32.66
CA PRO A 62 14.74 1.54 33.22
C PRO A 62 14.26 0.83 34.48
N VAL A 63 14.53 -0.47 34.56
CA VAL A 63 14.22 -1.28 35.74
C VAL A 63 15.40 -1.11 36.69
N GLU A 64 15.19 -0.35 37.77
CA GLU A 64 16.11 -0.30 38.90
C GLU A 64 16.22 -1.73 39.47
N ARG A 65 17.43 -2.27 39.55
CA ARG A 65 17.70 -3.55 40.22
C ARG A 65 18.24 -3.23 41.60
N ASP A 66 17.45 -3.53 42.62
CA ASP A 66 17.84 -3.54 44.04
C ASP A 66 18.86 -4.66 44.33
#